data_AF-A0A9W6CYW6-F1
#
_entry.id   AF-A0A9W6CYW6-F1
#
_cell.length_a   1.000
_cell.length_b   1.000
_cell.length_c   1.000
_cell.angle_alpha   90.00
_cell.angle_beta   90.00
_cell.angle_gamma   90.00
#
_symmetry.space_group_name_H-M   'P 1'
#
loop_
_entity.id
_entity.type
_entity.pdbx_description
1 polymer ?
#
loop_
_entity_poly.entity_id
_entity_poly.type
_entity_poly.pdbx_seq_one_letter_code
_entity_poly.pdbx_strand_id
1 'polypeptide(L)'
;MASVPSYAASVGPPIISVGGACKLPGASCSDVFTNGYVFEVSVTNTTNETIWLYNQPGYMIVVTDDSPDIDLFFQAAVNGVTGLVVTFPAELTPGASVTVILNAGSNGDAGNIADIQGTISVPWGNTPGPTDPVPPPAVAGFTAPGTPPIQSPDCSITLPPNCGTQPG
;
A
#
# COMPACT_ATOMS: atom_id res chain seq x y z
N MET A 1 0.93 14.14 29.74
CA MET A 1 -0.13 14.06 28.71
C MET A 1 0.32 14.97 27.58
N ALA A 2 0.81 14.42 26.47
CA ALA A 2 1.26 15.21 25.34
C ALA A 2 0.03 15.69 24.56
N SER A 3 -0.16 17.00 24.46
CA SER A 3 -1.24 17.63 23.71
C SER A 3 -0.98 17.43 22.21
N VAL A 4 -1.83 16.63 21.56
CA VAL A 4 -1.88 16.56 20.10
C VAL A 4 -2.34 17.95 19.60
N PRO A 5 -1.55 18.65 18.79
CA PRO A 5 -1.89 20.00 18.35
C PRO A 5 -3.20 20.00 17.53
N SER A 6 -4.10 20.93 17.86
CA SER A 6 -5.50 20.92 17.43
C SER A 6 -5.73 21.07 15.92
N TYR A 7 -4.72 21.49 15.16
CA TYR A 7 -4.81 21.63 13.70
C TYR A 7 -4.69 20.30 12.94
N ALA A 8 -4.05 19.29 13.53
CA ALA A 8 -3.95 17.93 12.95
C ALA A 8 -5.15 17.04 13.30
N ALA A 9 -6.06 17.52 14.16
CA ALA A 9 -7.18 16.76 14.69
C ALA A 9 -8.55 17.12 14.06
N SER A 10 -8.60 18.05 13.10
CA SER A 10 -9.86 18.47 12.48
C SER A 10 -10.40 17.45 11.48
N VAL A 11 -9.55 16.54 11.00
CA VAL A 11 -9.89 15.55 9.99
C VAL A 11 -9.35 14.19 10.44
N GLY A 12 -10.18 13.15 10.40
CA GLY A 12 -9.75 11.79 10.77
C GLY A 12 -8.70 11.23 9.79
N PRO A 13 -7.94 10.20 10.18
CA PRO A 13 -6.99 9.56 9.28
C PRO A 13 -7.71 8.88 8.10
N PRO A 14 -7.03 8.66 6.96
CA PRO A 14 -7.56 7.77 5.92
C PRO A 14 -7.79 6.37 6.48
N ILE A 15 -8.77 5.66 5.91
CA ILE A 15 -8.99 4.25 6.22
C ILE A 15 -8.07 3.41 5.36
N ILE A 16 -7.39 2.46 6.00
CA ILE A 16 -6.56 1.47 5.33
C ILE A 16 -7.30 0.14 5.35
N SER A 17 -7.45 -0.48 4.18
CA SER A 17 -8.04 -1.81 4.00
C SER A 17 -7.05 -2.68 3.25
N VAL A 18 -6.65 -3.80 3.84
CA VAL A 18 -5.75 -4.77 3.21
C VAL A 18 -6.61 -5.79 2.48
N GLY A 19 -6.33 -5.94 1.18
CA GLY A 19 -6.98 -6.88 0.28
C GLY A 19 -6.27 -8.22 0.20
N GLY A 20 -6.55 -8.95 -0.87
CA GLY A 20 -5.98 -10.27 -1.12
C GLY A 20 -4.51 -10.25 -1.54
N ALA A 21 -3.87 -11.40 -1.42
CA ALA A 21 -2.55 -11.67 -1.97
C ALA A 21 -2.65 -12.18 -3.40
N CYS A 22 -1.80 -11.68 -4.28
CA CYS A 22 -1.77 -12.01 -5.69
C CYS A 22 -0.39 -12.47 -6.13
N LYS A 23 -0.34 -13.57 -6.87
CA LYS A 23 0.85 -13.96 -7.61
C LYS A 23 0.96 -13.10 -8.86
N LEU A 24 2.08 -12.39 -9.02
CA LEU A 24 2.31 -11.60 -10.24
C LEU A 24 2.47 -12.55 -11.45
N PRO A 25 1.93 -12.18 -12.62
CA PRO A 25 2.07 -12.95 -13.85
C PRO A 25 3.50 -12.81 -14.41
N GLY A 26 4.49 -13.43 -13.75
CA GLY A 26 5.88 -13.51 -14.24
C GLY A 26 6.55 -12.16 -14.57
N ALA A 27 7.68 -12.25 -15.27
CA ALA A 27 8.60 -11.12 -15.51
C ALA A 27 8.03 -9.94 -16.32
N SER A 28 6.78 -10.00 -16.82
CA SER A 28 6.16 -8.92 -17.60
C SER A 28 5.91 -7.62 -16.82
N CYS A 29 6.18 -7.59 -15.51
CA CYS A 29 6.13 -6.38 -14.69
C CYS A 29 7.42 -6.11 -13.91
N SER A 30 8.55 -6.74 -14.26
CA SER A 30 9.79 -6.63 -13.47
C SER A 30 10.29 -5.19 -13.29
N ASP A 31 9.91 -4.29 -14.19
CA ASP A 31 10.30 -2.88 -14.16
C ASP A 31 9.54 -2.05 -13.11
N VAL A 32 8.43 -2.58 -12.58
CA VAL A 32 7.56 -1.91 -11.60
C VAL A 32 7.43 -2.72 -10.32
N PHE A 33 7.41 -4.05 -10.43
CA PHE A 33 7.22 -4.97 -9.31
C PHE A 33 8.32 -6.03 -9.27
N THR A 34 8.78 -6.36 -8.07
CA THR A 34 9.63 -7.53 -7.85
C THR A 34 8.81 -8.80 -8.11
N ASN A 35 9.36 -9.78 -8.84
CA ASN A 35 8.69 -11.07 -9.06
C ASN A 35 8.36 -11.74 -7.71
N GLY A 36 7.13 -12.19 -7.54
CA GLY A 36 6.69 -12.82 -6.29
C GLY A 36 5.19 -12.65 -6.04
N TYR A 37 4.85 -12.54 -4.76
CA TYR A 37 3.50 -12.20 -4.31
C TYR A 37 3.42 -10.72 -3.96
N VAL A 38 2.31 -10.12 -4.34
CA VAL A 38 1.97 -8.76 -3.97
C VAL A 38 0.69 -8.74 -3.16
N PHE A 39 0.60 -7.80 -2.24
CA PHE A 39 -0.57 -7.57 -1.40
C PHE A 39 -1.10 -6.19 -1.73
N GLU A 40 -2.41 -6.10 -1.95
CA GLU A 40 -3.06 -4.81 -2.12
C GLU A 40 -3.43 -4.22 -0.78
N VAL A 41 -3.16 -2.93 -0.63
CA VAL A 41 -3.60 -2.14 0.49
C VAL A 41 -4.29 -0.90 -0.04
N SER A 42 -5.60 -0.83 0.06
CA SER A 42 -6.37 0.35 -0.28
C SER A 42 -6.29 1.38 0.85
N VAL A 43 -5.85 2.59 0.52
CA VAL A 43 -5.88 3.76 1.39
C VAL A 43 -6.94 4.69 0.86
N THR A 44 -8.02 4.87 1.61
CA THR A 44 -9.20 5.65 1.21
C THR A 44 -9.37 6.87 2.09
N ASN A 45 -9.50 8.04 1.46
CA ASN A 45 -9.87 9.25 2.16
C ASN A 45 -11.39 9.25 2.42
N THR A 46 -11.81 8.93 3.64
CA THR A 46 -13.22 8.95 4.05
C THR A 46 -13.67 10.28 4.65
N THR A 47 -12.82 11.29 4.54
CA THR A 47 -13.08 12.63 5.08
C THR A 47 -13.69 13.52 4.01
N ASN A 48 -14.14 14.71 4.40
CA ASN A 48 -14.68 15.71 3.48
C ASN A 48 -13.62 16.72 2.99
N GLU A 49 -12.36 16.52 3.35
CA GLU A 49 -11.24 17.40 2.97
C GLU A 49 -10.24 16.62 2.12
N THR A 50 -9.50 17.32 1.25
CA THR A 50 -8.39 16.70 0.52
C THR A 50 -7.24 16.43 1.49
N ILE A 51 -6.70 15.22 1.44
CA ILE A 51 -5.51 14.82 2.18
C ILE A 51 -4.36 14.50 1.23
N TRP A 52 -3.16 14.42 1.78
CA TRP A 52 -1.94 14.07 1.08
C TRP A 52 -1.28 12.90 1.78
N LEU A 53 -0.92 11.85 1.04
CA LEU A 53 -0.10 10.75 1.53
C LEU A 53 1.38 11.07 1.29
N TYR A 54 2.25 10.65 2.19
CA TYR A 54 3.70 10.85 2.07
C TYR A 54 4.45 9.52 2.01
N ASN A 55 5.52 9.51 1.22
CA ASN A 55 6.53 8.47 1.23
C ASN A 55 7.89 9.08 0.83
N GLN A 56 8.49 9.81 1.76
CA GLN A 56 9.75 10.53 1.57
C GLN A 56 10.58 10.51 2.87
N PRO A 57 11.89 10.84 2.84
CA PRO A 57 12.72 10.79 4.04
C PRO A 57 12.09 11.54 5.23
N GLY A 58 11.96 10.85 6.36
CA GLY A 58 11.28 11.35 7.56
C GLY A 58 9.78 11.04 7.65
N TYR A 59 9.12 10.71 6.53
CA TYR A 59 7.71 10.32 6.43
C TYR A 59 7.57 9.19 5.42
N MET A 60 8.04 8.00 5.81
CA MET A 60 8.04 6.79 4.98
C MET A 60 6.82 5.92 5.31
N ILE A 61 6.29 5.24 4.30
CA ILE A 61 5.37 4.13 4.53
C ILE A 61 6.17 3.00 5.17
N VAL A 62 5.67 2.50 6.30
CA VAL A 62 6.31 1.42 7.06
C VAL A 62 5.38 0.22 7.07
N VAL A 63 5.94 -0.94 6.80
CA VAL A 63 5.27 -2.23 6.90
C VAL A 63 6.01 -3.07 7.91
N THR A 64 5.27 -3.79 8.73
CA THR A 64 5.78 -4.85 9.58
C THR A 64 5.02 -6.11 9.29
N ASP A 65 5.69 -7.25 9.28
CA ASP A 65 5.06 -8.55 9.26
C ASP A 65 5.58 -9.42 10.43
N ASP A 66 4.78 -10.39 10.83
CA ASP A 66 5.11 -11.34 11.88
C ASP A 66 5.60 -12.69 11.33
N SER A 67 5.79 -12.78 10.02
CA SER A 67 6.14 -14.03 9.36
C SER A 67 7.64 -14.27 9.42
N PRO A 68 8.10 -15.47 9.81
CA PRO A 68 9.51 -15.80 9.76
C PRO A 68 10.02 -16.06 8.33
N ASP A 69 9.10 -16.30 7.38
CA ASP A 69 9.42 -16.84 6.06
C ASP A 69 9.37 -15.80 4.93
N ILE A 70 8.87 -14.60 5.21
CA ILE A 70 8.82 -13.49 4.26
C ILE A 70 9.23 -12.18 4.91
N ASP A 71 9.56 -11.22 4.05
CA ASP A 71 9.72 -9.81 4.39
C ASP A 71 8.76 -9.03 3.49
N LEU A 72 7.82 -8.29 4.09
CA LEU A 72 6.90 -7.42 3.37
C LEU A 72 7.45 -6.00 3.28
N PHE A 73 7.60 -5.49 2.07
CA PHE A 73 8.05 -4.12 1.85
C PHE A 73 7.16 -3.36 0.87
N PHE A 74 7.12 -2.04 1.04
CA PHE A 74 6.45 -1.13 0.10
C PHE A 74 7.18 -1.17 -1.25
N GLN A 75 6.44 -1.49 -2.33
CA GLN A 75 6.97 -1.52 -3.68
C GLN A 75 6.55 -0.29 -4.48
N ALA A 76 5.24 -0.02 -4.51
CA ALA A 76 4.68 1.08 -5.29
C ALA A 76 3.29 1.48 -4.78
N ALA A 77 2.78 2.61 -5.25
CA ALA A 77 1.37 2.97 -5.13
C ALA A 77 0.80 3.17 -6.53
N VAL A 78 -0.45 2.74 -6.75
CA VAL A 78 -1.18 2.89 -8.01
C VAL A 78 -2.56 3.48 -7.76
N ASN A 79 -3.11 4.16 -8.75
CA ASN A 79 -4.49 4.58 -8.73
C ASN A 79 -5.38 3.35 -8.90
N GLY A 80 -6.28 3.09 -7.94
CA GLY A 80 -7.12 1.89 -7.93
C GLY A 80 -8.14 1.79 -9.08
N VAL A 81 -8.30 2.85 -9.88
CA VAL A 81 -9.18 2.88 -11.06
C VAL A 81 -8.39 2.77 -12.36
N THR A 82 -7.26 3.47 -12.47
CA THR A 82 -6.49 3.56 -13.73
C THR A 82 -5.27 2.65 -13.77
N GLY A 83 -4.83 2.12 -12.64
CA GLY A 83 -3.59 1.34 -12.51
C GLY A 83 -2.31 2.16 -12.67
N LEU A 84 -2.42 3.47 -12.92
CA LEU A 84 -1.26 4.33 -13.08
C LEU A 84 -0.49 4.48 -11.77
N VAL A 85 0.83 4.42 -11.86
CA VAL A 85 1.72 4.64 -10.71
C VAL A 85 1.50 6.03 -10.15
N VAL A 86 1.36 6.10 -8.83
CA VAL A 86 1.17 7.33 -8.07
C VAL A 86 2.52 7.78 -7.53
N THR A 87 2.85 9.04 -7.76
CA THR A 87 4.02 9.70 -7.16
C THR A 87 3.65 10.33 -5.83
N PHE A 88 4.58 10.31 -4.88
CA PHE A 88 4.43 11.00 -3.60
C PHE A 88 5.03 12.41 -3.66
N PRO A 89 4.44 13.41 -2.96
CA PRO A 89 3.23 13.35 -2.16
C PRO A 89 1.97 13.12 -3.02
N ALA A 90 1.09 12.24 -2.57
CA ALA A 90 -0.09 11.82 -3.34
C ALA A 90 -1.35 12.53 -2.84
N GLU A 91 -2.04 13.27 -3.70
CA GLU A 91 -3.31 13.92 -3.39
C GLU A 91 -4.47 12.92 -3.39
N LEU A 92 -5.24 12.87 -2.31
CA LEU A 92 -6.49 12.11 -2.22
C LEU A 92 -7.64 13.08 -1.89
N THR A 93 -8.47 13.36 -2.88
CA THR A 93 -9.74 14.08 -2.67
C THR A 93 -10.71 13.24 -1.82
N PRO A 94 -11.76 13.84 -1.23
CA PRO A 94 -12.81 13.11 -0.52
C PRO A 94 -13.36 11.92 -1.33
N GLY A 95 -13.37 10.73 -0.73
CA GLY A 95 -13.82 9.48 -1.34
C GLY A 95 -12.83 8.82 -2.31
N ALA A 96 -11.68 9.43 -2.60
CA ALA A 96 -10.66 8.84 -3.45
C ALA A 96 -9.85 7.76 -2.71
N SER A 97 -9.37 6.79 -3.48
CA SER A 97 -8.52 5.70 -2.99
C SER A 97 -7.24 5.58 -3.81
N VAL A 98 -6.16 5.24 -3.12
CA VAL A 98 -4.90 4.79 -3.71
C VAL A 98 -4.64 3.37 -3.25
N THR A 99 -4.20 2.52 -4.17
CA THR A 99 -3.78 1.16 -3.83
C THR A 99 -2.27 1.17 -3.63
N VAL A 100 -1.84 0.94 -2.40
CA VAL A 100 -0.46 0.62 -2.05
C VAL A 100 -0.21 -0.85 -2.33
N ILE A 101 0.86 -1.13 -3.05
CA ILE A 101 1.31 -2.48 -3.40
C ILE A 101 2.49 -2.84 -2.50
N LEU A 102 2.28 -3.87 -1.69
CA LEU A 102 3.34 -4.49 -0.91
C LEU A 102 3.86 -5.69 -1.67
N ASN A 103 5.16 -5.93 -1.61
CA ASN A 103 5.79 -7.11 -2.21
C ASN A 103 6.34 -8.00 -1.09
N ALA A 104 6.18 -9.31 -1.23
CA ALA A 104 6.85 -10.30 -0.39
C ALA A 104 8.14 -10.75 -1.07
N GLY A 105 9.30 -10.45 -0.49
CA GLY A 105 10.57 -10.78 -1.12
C GLY A 105 11.77 -10.93 -0.19
N SER A 106 12.34 -12.13 -0.20
CA SER A 106 13.79 -12.37 -0.05
C SER A 106 14.25 -13.71 -0.64
N ASN A 107 13.37 -14.71 -0.82
CA ASN A 107 13.84 -16.08 -1.13
C ASN A 107 13.37 -16.70 -2.45
N GLY A 108 12.55 -16.03 -3.28
CA GLY A 108 11.98 -16.65 -4.50
C GLY A 108 10.95 -17.79 -4.22
N ASP A 109 10.91 -18.28 -2.98
CA ASP A 109 10.02 -19.32 -2.46
C ASP A 109 8.82 -18.73 -1.69
N ALA A 110 8.31 -17.58 -2.09
CA ALA A 110 7.07 -17.02 -1.51
C ALA A 110 5.82 -17.89 -1.81
N GLY A 111 5.98 -19.12 -2.29
CA GLY A 111 4.89 -20.05 -2.55
C GLY A 111 4.42 -20.73 -1.26
N ASN A 112 3.11 -20.64 -0.99
CA ASN A 112 2.40 -21.34 0.09
C ASN A 112 2.73 -20.86 1.52
N ILE A 113 2.92 -19.55 1.70
CA ILE A 113 3.03 -18.97 3.04
C ILE A 113 1.65 -19.04 3.70
N ALA A 114 1.63 -19.38 5.00
CA ALA A 114 0.43 -19.35 5.84
C ALA A 114 -0.08 -17.91 6.04
N ASP A 115 -1.18 -17.74 6.76
CA ASP A 115 -1.75 -16.41 7.05
C ASP A 115 -0.68 -15.47 7.61
N ILE A 116 -0.49 -14.33 6.95
CA ILE A 116 0.49 -13.31 7.32
C ILE A 116 -0.23 -12.28 8.16
N GLN A 117 0.32 -11.92 9.32
CA GLN A 117 -0.18 -10.79 10.08
C GLN A 117 0.85 -9.69 10.11
N GLY A 118 0.36 -8.46 10.22
CA GLY A 118 1.25 -7.32 10.14
C GLY A 118 0.55 -6.01 10.41
N THR A 119 1.32 -4.95 10.28
CA THR A 119 0.79 -3.60 10.29
C THR A 119 1.34 -2.81 9.13
N ILE A 120 0.53 -1.92 8.61
CA ILE A 120 0.97 -0.90 7.67
C ILE A 120 0.71 0.46 8.31
N SER A 121 1.70 1.33 8.20
CA SER A 121 1.68 2.72 8.67
C SER A 121 1.88 3.63 7.48
N VAL A 122 0.89 4.47 7.20
CA VAL A 122 0.89 5.42 6.07
C VAL A 122 0.89 6.85 6.62
N PRO A 123 1.98 7.60 6.46
CA PRO A 123 2.03 9.01 6.81
C PRO A 123 1.12 9.85 5.91
N TRP A 124 0.44 10.84 6.49
CA TRP A 124 -0.50 11.69 5.77
C TRP A 124 -0.57 13.10 6.37
N GLY A 125 -1.21 14.04 5.65
CA GLY A 125 -1.50 15.38 6.14
C GLY A 125 -2.45 16.17 5.24
N ASN A 126 -2.68 17.45 5.54
CA ASN A 126 -3.62 18.32 4.83
C ASN A 126 -2.94 19.26 3.82
N THR A 127 -1.64 19.07 3.57
CA THR A 127 -0.81 19.93 2.71
C THR A 127 0.07 19.06 1.80
N PRO A 128 0.48 19.55 0.62
CA PRO A 128 1.37 18.78 -0.27
C PRO A 128 2.72 18.45 0.36
N GLY A 129 3.21 19.29 1.27
CA GLY A 129 4.43 19.01 2.03
C GLY A 129 4.10 18.74 3.49
N PRO A 130 4.80 17.82 4.16
CA PRO A 130 4.65 17.62 5.59
C PRO A 130 5.09 18.90 6.32
N THR A 131 4.13 19.66 6.80
CA THR A 131 4.34 20.83 7.65
C THR A 131 4.14 20.43 9.11
N ASP A 132 5.00 20.91 9.99
CA ASP A 132 4.84 20.72 11.44
C ASP A 132 3.62 21.52 11.94
N PRO A 133 2.65 20.91 12.66
CA PRO A 133 2.60 19.52 13.08
C PRO A 133 1.90 18.59 12.08
N VAL A 134 2.60 17.51 11.72
CA VAL A 134 2.05 16.43 10.90
C VAL A 134 1.19 15.51 11.79
N PRO A 135 0.00 15.09 11.33
CA PRO A 135 -0.81 14.10 12.04
C PRO A 135 -0.06 12.79 12.30
N PRO A 136 -0.47 12.00 13.32
CA PRO A 136 0.02 10.64 13.45
C PRO A 136 -0.33 9.82 12.19
N PRO A 137 0.56 8.89 11.74
CA PRO A 137 0.28 8.03 10.61
C PRO A 137 -1.02 7.26 10.77
N ALA A 138 -1.69 6.99 9.65
CA ALA A 138 -2.79 6.03 9.62
C ALA A 138 -2.18 4.63 9.76
N VAL A 139 -2.67 3.85 10.73
CA VAL A 139 -2.16 2.51 11.00
C VAL A 139 -3.31 1.52 10.92
N ALA A 140 -3.12 0.44 10.18
CA ALA A 140 -4.02 -0.70 10.20
C ALA A 140 -3.22 -1.98 10.40
N GLY A 141 -3.73 -2.83 11.31
CA GLY A 141 -3.34 -4.23 11.35
C GLY A 141 -4.01 -4.97 10.21
N PHE A 142 -3.36 -6.02 9.73
CA PHE A 142 -3.93 -6.90 8.73
C PHE A 142 -3.62 -8.35 9.00
N THR A 143 -4.50 -9.20 8.49
CA THR A 143 -4.29 -10.62 8.30
C THR A 143 -4.52 -10.88 6.82
N ALA A 144 -3.47 -11.21 6.08
CA ALA A 144 -3.61 -11.62 4.69
C ALA A 144 -3.71 -13.16 4.66
N PRO A 145 -4.77 -13.73 4.08
CA PRO A 145 -4.86 -15.17 3.92
C PRO A 145 -3.65 -15.66 3.11
N GLY A 146 -3.11 -16.80 3.51
CA GLY A 146 -1.89 -17.36 2.93
C GLY A 146 -1.85 -17.32 1.39
N THR A 147 -0.65 -17.16 0.84
CA THR A 147 -0.45 -17.01 -0.61
C THR A 147 -0.98 -18.24 -1.36
N PRO A 148 -1.98 -18.11 -2.25
CA PRO A 148 -2.54 -19.27 -2.93
C PRO A 148 -1.53 -19.86 -3.95
N PRO A 149 -1.54 -21.19 -4.17
CA PRO A 149 -0.65 -21.86 -5.12
C PRO A 149 -0.92 -21.47 -6.59
N ILE A 150 -2.13 -20.97 -6.85
CA ILE A 150 -2.65 -20.50 -8.14
C ILE A 150 -3.16 -19.07 -7.93
N GLN A 151 -3.10 -18.23 -8.97
CA GLN A 151 -3.62 -16.85 -8.94
C GLN A 151 -5.04 -16.84 -8.34
N SER A 152 -5.24 -16.13 -7.21
CA SER A 152 -6.56 -16.08 -6.58
C SER A 152 -7.57 -15.48 -7.56
N PRO A 153 -8.76 -16.07 -7.76
CA PRO A 153 -9.82 -15.42 -8.54
C PRO A 153 -10.26 -14.08 -7.91
N ASP A 154 -9.96 -13.86 -6.63
CA ASP A 154 -10.19 -12.60 -5.91
C ASP A 154 -9.07 -11.57 -6.10
N CYS A 155 -8.14 -11.83 -7.02
CA CYS A 155 -7.07 -10.91 -7.33
C CYS A 155 -7.58 -9.74 -8.17
N SER A 156 -7.96 -8.65 -7.50
CA SER A 156 -8.47 -7.42 -8.12
C SER A 156 -7.40 -6.41 -8.53
N ILE A 157 -6.12 -6.82 -8.56
CA ILE A 157 -5.04 -5.85 -8.77
C ILE A 157 -5.17 -5.20 -10.13
N THR A 158 -5.37 -3.88 -10.09
CA THR A 158 -5.27 -3.05 -11.28
C THR A 158 -3.79 -2.80 -11.52
N LEU A 159 -3.18 -3.68 -12.33
CA LEU A 159 -1.81 -3.53 -12.76
C LEU A 159 -1.67 -2.32 -13.69
N PRO A 160 -0.50 -1.65 -13.72
CA PRO A 160 -0.24 -0.59 -14.69
C PRO A 160 -0.48 -1.08 -16.13
N PRO A 161 -0.96 -0.23 -17.04
CA PRO A 161 -1.33 -0.64 -18.39
C PRO A 161 -0.20 -1.26 -19.24
N ASN A 162 1.06 -1.12 -18.82
CA ASN A 162 2.23 -1.73 -19.48
C ASN A 162 2.61 -3.11 -18.90
N CYS A 163 1.93 -3.56 -17.84
CA CYS A 163 2.05 -4.91 -17.31
C CYS A 163 1.24 -5.87 -18.18
N GLY A 164 1.90 -6.70 -18.98
CA GLY A 164 1.25 -7.80 -19.70
C GLY A 164 1.27 -7.75 -21.23
N THR A 165 1.87 -6.72 -21.86
CA THR A 165 2.27 -6.86 -23.27
C THR A 165 3.58 -7.62 -23.32
N GLN A 166 3.54 -8.95 -23.44
CA GLN A 166 4.72 -9.68 -23.91
C GLN A 166 5.16 -9.07 -25.23
N PRO A 167 6.44 -8.67 -25.41
CA PRO A 167 6.97 -8.60 -26.76
C PRO A 167 6.94 -10.04 -27.29
N GLY A 168 6.27 -10.22 -28.44
CA GLY A 168 6.32 -11.47 -29.19
C GLY A 168 7.72 -11.79 -29.71
#